data_AF-A0A3R6W2Z2-F1
#
_entry.id   AF-A0A3R6W2Z2-F1
#
_cell.length_a   1.000
_cell.length_b   1.000
_cell.length_c   1.000
_cell.angle_alpha   90.00
_cell.angle_beta   90.00
_cell.angle_gamma   90.00
#
_symmetry.space_group_name_H-M   'P 1'
#
loop_
_entity.id
_entity.type
_entity.pdbx_description
1 polymer ?
#
loop_
_entity_poly.entity_id
_entity_poly.type
_entity_poly.pdbx_seq_one_letter_code
_entity_poly.pdbx_strand_id
1 'polypeptide(L)'
;MQIRGREVDFRITRLKDAAAMEKALDHMAESEKKINRKGKLTEIMSATIEMFRNFVKEATGEDVLEDCDDVEEAKNAYIEMLCEVSKQKEEALGFSMDKIK
;
A
#
# COMPACT_ATOMS: atom_id res chain seq x y z
N MET A 1 1.96 3.62 12.52
CA MET A 1 2.80 4.17 11.42
C MET A 1 2.17 5.44 10.90
N GLN A 2 2.87 6.23 10.09
CA GLN A 2 2.31 7.43 9.46
C GLN A 2 2.20 7.29 7.94
N ILE A 3 1.03 7.63 7.39
CA ILE A 3 0.76 7.66 5.94
C ILE A 3 -0.02 8.95 5.66
N ARG A 4 0.42 9.76 4.69
CA ARG A 4 -0.14 11.10 4.38
C ARG A 4 -0.29 11.99 5.64
N GLY A 5 0.68 11.91 6.55
CA GLY A 5 0.65 12.62 7.83
C GLY A 5 -0.43 12.17 8.81
N ARG A 6 -1.17 11.09 8.51
CA ARG A 6 -2.17 10.48 9.40
C ARG A 6 -1.54 9.30 10.15
N GLU A 7 -1.80 9.21 11.45
CA GLU A 7 -1.46 8.02 12.21
C GLU A 7 -2.42 6.88 11.86
N VAL A 8 -1.86 5.71 11.60
CA VAL A 8 -2.58 4.48 11.26
C VAL A 8 -2.16 3.37 12.24
N ASP A 9 -3.14 2.69 12.85
CA ASP A 9 -2.89 1.58 13.78
C ASP A 9 -2.59 0.27 13.04
N PHE A 10 -1.42 0.23 12.42
CA PHE A 10 -0.89 -0.96 11.76
C PHE A 10 0.49 -1.30 12.32
N ARG A 11 0.73 -2.60 12.58
CA ARG A 11 2.06 -3.12 12.95
C ARG A 11 2.35 -4.44 12.25
N ILE A 12 3.40 -4.48 11.43
CA ILE A 12 3.78 -5.70 10.68
C ILE A 12 4.17 -6.88 11.59
N THR A 13 4.50 -6.62 12.84
CA THR A 13 4.79 -7.65 13.86
C THR A 13 3.53 -8.33 14.42
N ARG A 14 2.33 -7.78 14.17
CA ARG A 14 1.06 -8.44 14.50
C ARG A 14 0.69 -9.39 13.37
N LEU A 15 0.47 -10.67 13.69
CA LEU A 15 0.15 -11.70 12.70
C LEU A 15 -1.04 -11.35 11.80
N LYS A 16 -2.09 -10.74 12.37
CA LYS A 16 -3.28 -10.29 11.63
C LYS A 16 -2.92 -9.25 10.56
N ASP A 17 -2.11 -8.27 10.93
CA ASP A 17 -1.73 -7.14 10.06
C ASP A 17 -0.75 -7.62 8.98
N ALA A 18 0.16 -8.54 9.31
CA ALA A 18 1.03 -9.21 8.35
C ALA A 18 0.23 -9.99 7.29
N ALA A 19 -0.75 -10.80 7.72
CA ALA A 19 -1.61 -11.54 6.80
C ALA A 19 -2.47 -10.61 5.92
N ALA A 20 -2.96 -9.50 6.48
CA ALA A 20 -3.68 -8.48 5.71
C ALA A 20 -2.79 -7.82 4.65
N MET A 21 -1.53 -7.54 4.98
CA MET A 21 -0.54 -6.99 4.06
C MET A 21 -0.22 -7.95 2.91
N GLU A 22 0.01 -9.23 3.19
CA GLU A 22 0.25 -10.25 2.15
C GLU A 22 -0.93 -10.35 1.18
N LYS A 23 -2.16 -10.43 1.73
CA LYS A 23 -3.38 -10.46 0.93
C LYS A 23 -3.55 -9.21 0.06
N ALA A 24 -3.27 -8.03 0.62
CA ALA A 24 -3.34 -6.77 -0.12
C ALA A 24 -2.34 -6.72 -1.28
N LEU A 25 -1.12 -7.25 -1.09
CA LEU A 25 -0.11 -7.34 -2.15
C LEU A 25 -0.57 -8.26 -3.30
N ASP A 26 -1.15 -9.41 -2.99
CA ASP A 26 -1.69 -10.34 -3.99
C ASP A 26 -2.82 -9.67 -4.81
N HIS A 27 -3.78 -9.06 -4.13
CA HIS A 27 -4.88 -8.35 -4.79
C HIS A 27 -4.41 -7.14 -5.61
N MET A 28 -3.38 -6.44 -5.16
CA MET A 28 -2.77 -5.33 -5.90
C MET A 28 -2.15 -5.83 -7.20
N ALA A 29 -1.40 -6.93 -7.16
CA ALA A 29 -0.79 -7.53 -8.36
C ALA A 29 -1.85 -7.99 -9.37
N GLU A 30 -2.99 -8.50 -8.92
CA GLU A 30 -4.13 -8.80 -9.78
C GLU A 30 -4.79 -7.54 -10.36
N SER A 31 -4.94 -6.51 -9.55
CA SER A 31 -5.56 -5.23 -9.96
C SER A 31 -4.71 -4.53 -11.01
N GLU A 32 -3.38 -4.50 -10.84
CA GLU A 32 -2.45 -3.91 -11.80
C GLU A 32 -2.57 -4.54 -13.19
N LYS A 33 -2.73 -5.87 -13.26
CA LYS A 33 -2.91 -6.60 -14.53
C LYS A 33 -4.22 -6.26 -15.24
N LYS A 34 -5.25 -5.84 -14.49
CA LYS A 34 -6.57 -5.48 -15.02
C LYS A 34 -6.62 -4.04 -15.53
N ILE A 35 -5.65 -3.20 -15.20
CA ILE A 35 -5.59 -1.81 -15.68
C ILE A 35 -5.35 -1.79 -17.20
N ASN A 36 -6.34 -1.30 -17.95
CA ASN A 36 -6.22 -1.13 -19.40
C ASN A 36 -5.34 0.07 -19.75
N ARG A 37 -4.02 -0.15 -19.88
CA ARG A 37 -3.02 0.89 -20.22
C ARG A 37 -3.18 1.51 -21.62
N LYS A 38 -4.15 1.05 -22.42
CA LYS A 38 -4.50 1.59 -23.74
C LYS A 38 -5.82 2.38 -23.74
N GLY A 39 -6.50 2.50 -22.58
CA GLY A 39 -7.75 3.23 -22.40
C GLY A 39 -7.56 4.75 -22.32
N LYS A 40 -8.61 5.47 -21.92
CA LYS A 40 -8.50 6.93 -21.71
C LYS A 40 -7.57 7.22 -20.53
N LEU A 41 -6.82 8.32 -20.61
CA LEU A 41 -5.88 8.72 -19.55
C LEU A 41 -6.58 8.83 -18.18
N THR A 42 -7.77 9.43 -18.13
CA THR A 42 -8.55 9.58 -16.90
C THR A 42 -8.96 8.23 -16.31
N GLU A 43 -9.36 7.27 -17.14
CA GLU A 43 -9.72 5.90 -16.69
C GLU A 43 -8.50 5.17 -16.12
N ILE A 44 -7.33 5.32 -16.75
CA ILE A 44 -6.07 4.76 -16.27
C ILE A 44 -5.69 5.38 -14.92
N MET A 45 -5.77 6.70 -14.79
CA MET A 45 -5.46 7.43 -13.57
C MET A 45 -6.40 7.04 -12.43
N SER A 46 -7.73 7.04 -12.66
CA SER A 46 -8.71 6.62 -11.66
C SER A 46 -8.48 5.17 -11.21
N ALA A 47 -8.27 4.23 -12.14
CA ALA A 47 -7.99 2.84 -11.79
C ALA A 47 -6.67 2.68 -11.00
N THR A 48 -5.67 3.51 -11.28
CA THR A 48 -4.40 3.51 -10.56
C THR A 48 -4.57 4.05 -9.13
N ILE A 49 -5.33 5.13 -8.95
CA ILE A 49 -5.66 5.68 -7.62
C ILE A 49 -6.45 4.65 -6.82
N GLU A 50 -7.48 4.04 -7.41
CA GLU A 50 -8.29 3.00 -6.76
C GLU A 50 -7.45 1.80 -6.34
N MET A 51 -6.50 1.38 -7.18
CA MET A 51 -5.58 0.29 -6.84
C MET A 51 -4.78 0.60 -5.57
N PHE A 52 -4.15 1.78 -5.48
CA PHE A 52 -3.40 2.19 -4.29
C PHE A 52 -4.30 2.37 -3.06
N ARG A 53 -5.47 3.00 -3.23
CA ARG A 53 -6.46 3.17 -2.16
C ARG A 53 -6.91 1.84 -1.59
N ASN A 54 -7.29 0.90 -2.45
CA ASN A 54 -7.73 -0.43 -2.04
C ASN A 54 -6.63 -1.19 -1.33
N PHE A 55 -5.39 -1.11 -1.82
CA PHE A 55 -4.23 -1.71 -1.16
C PHE A 55 -4.07 -1.20 0.28
N VAL A 56 -4.00 0.12 0.48
CA VAL A 56 -3.79 0.70 1.81
C VAL A 56 -4.95 0.37 2.73
N LYS A 57 -6.19 0.49 2.23
CA LYS A 57 -7.40 0.19 2.99
C LYS A 57 -7.50 -1.28 3.38
N GLU A 58 -7.14 -2.20 2.49
CA GLU A 58 -7.18 -3.63 2.80
C GLU A 58 -6.09 -4.02 3.80
N ALA A 59 -4.89 -3.47 3.66
CA ALA A 59 -3.78 -3.78 4.54
C ALA A 59 -3.94 -3.17 5.94
N THR A 60 -4.45 -1.95 6.04
CA THR A 60 -4.53 -1.20 7.31
C THR A 60 -5.92 -1.21 7.95
N GLY A 61 -6.96 -1.48 7.17
CA GLY A 61 -8.36 -1.28 7.58
C GLY A 61 -8.83 0.18 7.49
N GLU A 62 -7.95 1.13 7.16
CA GLU A 62 -8.24 2.56 7.15
C GLU A 62 -8.18 3.15 5.73
N ASP A 63 -9.18 3.96 5.40
CA ASP A 63 -9.25 4.62 4.09
C ASP A 63 -8.50 5.96 4.11
N VAL A 64 -7.16 5.90 4.12
CA VAL A 64 -6.31 7.11 4.19
C VAL A 64 -6.28 7.91 2.89
N LEU A 65 -6.78 7.32 1.79
CA LEU A 65 -6.87 7.92 0.45
C LEU A 65 -8.32 8.27 0.10
N GLU A 66 -9.20 8.40 1.09
CA GLU A 66 -10.52 8.99 0.89
C GLU A 66 -10.40 10.35 0.18
N ASP A 67 -11.24 10.54 -0.84
CA ASP A 67 -11.29 11.73 -1.72
C ASP A 67 -9.99 12.07 -2.46
N CYS A 68 -9.00 11.18 -2.52
CA CYS A 68 -7.80 11.38 -3.32
C CYS A 68 -8.13 11.28 -4.82
N ASP A 69 -7.79 12.33 -5.57
CA ASP A 69 -7.95 12.42 -7.03
C ASP A 69 -6.60 12.58 -7.78
N ASP A 70 -5.49 12.53 -7.04
CA ASP A 70 -4.13 12.66 -7.57
C ASP A 70 -3.35 11.32 -7.52
N VAL A 71 -2.82 10.90 -8.66
CA VAL A 71 -2.10 9.62 -8.80
C VAL A 71 -0.77 9.63 -8.05
N GLU A 72 -0.07 10.77 -8.03
CA GLU A 72 1.22 10.89 -7.37
C GLU A 72 1.04 10.83 -5.85
N GLU A 73 0.02 11.49 -5.33
CA GLU A 73 -0.35 11.40 -3.92
C GLU A 73 -0.76 9.98 -3.51
N ALA A 74 -1.58 9.30 -4.31
CA ALA A 74 -1.96 7.91 -4.07
C ALA A 74 -0.74 6.96 -4.06
N LYS A 75 0.19 7.16 -5.01
CA LYS A 75 1.44 6.40 -5.07
C LYS A 75 2.35 6.71 -3.88
N ASN A 76 2.43 7.96 -3.43
CA ASN A 76 3.24 8.34 -2.29
C ASN A 76 2.74 7.68 -1.00
N ALA A 77 1.42 7.59 -0.80
CA ALA A 77 0.85 6.87 0.34
C ALA A 77 1.25 5.37 0.35
N TYR A 78 1.27 4.73 -0.82
CA TYR A 78 1.77 3.36 -0.98
C TYR A 78 3.26 3.25 -0.63
N ILE A 79 4.10 4.17 -1.11
CA ILE A 79 5.55 4.18 -0.82
C ILE A 79 5.81 4.40 0.66
N GLU A 80 5.16 5.39 1.28
CA GLU A 80 5.26 5.65 2.72
C GLU A 80 4.89 4.41 3.53
N MET A 81 3.83 3.72 3.13
CA MET A 81 3.44 2.48 3.77
C MET A 81 4.55 1.41 3.69
N LEU A 82 5.13 1.19 2.52
CA LEU A 82 6.23 0.24 2.35
C LEU A 82 7.47 0.63 3.17
N CYS A 83 7.81 1.92 3.21
CA CYS A 83 8.93 2.42 4.01
C CYS A 83 8.71 2.16 5.50
N GLU A 84 7.52 2.46 6.02
CA GLU A 84 7.18 2.22 7.43
C GLU A 84 7.17 0.74 7.78
N VAL A 85 6.66 -0.13 6.89
CA VAL A 85 6.73 -1.58 7.04
C VAL A 85 8.18 -2.07 7.06
N SER A 86 9.04 -1.55 6.17
CA SER A 86 10.47 -1.90 6.15
C SER A 86 11.16 -1.54 7.47
N LYS A 87 10.93 -0.33 7.98
CA LYS A 87 11.48 0.12 9.27
C LYS A 87 11.04 -0.80 10.41
N GLN A 88 9.75 -1.14 10.48
CA GLN A 88 9.25 -2.02 11.52
C GLN A 88 9.84 -3.44 11.43
N LYS A 89 10.06 -3.97 10.22
CA LYS A 89 10.72 -5.27 10.03
C LYS A 89 12.17 -5.24 10.50
N GLU A 90 12.91 -4.18 10.16
CA GLU A 90 14.30 -3.99 10.59
C GLU A 90 14.40 -3.90 12.11
N GLU A 91 13.54 -3.11 12.74
CA GLU A 91 13.49 -2.93 14.20
C GLU A 91 13.11 -4.23 14.94
N ALA A 92 12.16 -5.00 14.39
CA ALA A 92 11.62 -6.18 15.07
C ALA A 92 12.47 -7.44 14.91
N LEU A 93 13.08 -7.63 13.73
CA LEU A 93 13.76 -8.88 13.38
C LEU A 93 15.28 -8.73 13.25
N GLY A 94 15.81 -7.50 13.24
CA GLY A 94 17.24 -7.24 13.08
C GLY A 94 17.81 -7.69 11.72
N PHE A 95 16.94 -7.97 10.74
CA PHE A 95 17.32 -8.28 9.37
C PHE A 95 17.09 -7.06 8.47
N SER A 96 18.12 -6.58 7.78
CA SER A 96 17.91 -5.76 6.58
C SER A 96 17.26 -6.64 5.51
N MET A 97 16.22 -6.13 4.84
CA MET A 97 15.56 -6.86 3.76
C MET A 97 16.47 -7.14 2.55
N ASP A 98 17.68 -6.55 2.49
CA ASP A 98 18.71 -6.91 1.49
C ASP A 98 19.18 -8.37 1.60
N LYS A 99 18.81 -9.09 2.66
CA LYS A 99 19.18 -10.50 2.89
C LYS A 99 18.11 -11.52 2.51
N ILE A 100 16.92 -11.09 2.09
CA ILE A 100 15.89 -12.02 1.60
C ILE A 100 15.96 -12.01 0.07
N LYS A 101 16.65 -13.02 -0.48
CA LYS A 101 16.71 -13.34 -1.91
C LYS A 101 15.55 -14.24 -2.31
#